data_AF-A0A7X4LKE2-F1
#
_entry.id   AF-A0A7X4LKE2-F1
#
_cell.length_a   1.000
_cell.length_b   1.000
_cell.length_c   1.000
_cell.angle_alpha   90.00
_cell.angle_beta   90.00
_cell.angle_gamma   90.00
#
_symmetry.space_group_name_H-M   'P 1'
#
loop_
_entity.id
_entity.type
_entity.pdbx_description
1 polymer ?
#
loop_
_entity_poly.entity_id
_entity_poly.type
_entity_poly.pdbx_seq_one_letter_code
_entity_poly.pdbx_strand_id
1 'polypeptide(L)' 'MSEPDIYFGEILNGYFDADKQERRFKATCAALTLLKHTANLSEISTIRALETSIPKVADGIQKTLEKK' A
#
# COMPACT_ATOMS: atom_id res chain seq x y z
N MET A 1 -9.93 -12.21 18.41
CA MET A 1 -9.13 -10.96 18.42
C MET A 1 -9.29 -10.37 17.04
N SER A 2 -9.96 -9.23 16.92
CA SER A 2 -10.10 -8.51 15.65
C SER A 2 -8.70 -8.05 15.23
N GLU A 3 -8.26 -8.38 14.01
CA GLU A 3 -7.03 -7.80 13.48
C GLU A 3 -7.13 -6.28 13.56
N PRO A 4 -6.06 -5.56 13.98
CA PRO A 4 -6.08 -4.11 13.87
C PRO A 4 -6.21 -3.76 12.39
N ASP A 5 -7.37 -3.22 12.00
CA ASP A 5 -7.58 -2.66 10.67
C ASP A 5 -6.64 -1.47 10.53
N ILE A 6 -5.48 -1.69 9.89
CA ILE A 6 -4.53 -0.63 9.60
C ILE A 6 -5.19 0.27 8.55
N TYR A 7 -5.58 1.48 8.97
CA TYR A 7 -6.26 2.42 8.08
C TYR A 7 -5.27 3.04 7.09
N PHE A 8 -5.72 3.16 5.84
CA PHE A 8 -4.92 3.70 4.74
C PHE A 8 -4.33 5.10 5.03
N GLY A 9 -5.08 5.93 5.77
CA GLY A 9 -4.63 7.27 6.20
C GLY A 9 -3.48 7.24 7.21
N GLU A 10 -3.40 6.21 8.05
CA GLU A 10 -2.31 6.07 9.04
C GLU A 10 -1.00 5.63 8.36
N ILE A 11 -1.09 4.79 7.32
CA ILE A 11 0.07 4.33 6.54
C ILE A 11 0.77 5.48 5.82
N LEU A 12 -0.01 6.44 5.29
CA LEU A 12 0.53 7.59 4.55
C LEU A 12 0.81 8.80 5.44
N ASN A 13 0.69 8.67 6.76
CA ASN A 13 0.99 9.75 7.68
C ASN A 13 2.48 10.15 7.60
N GLY A 14 2.75 11.46 7.52
CA GLY A 14 4.09 12.00 7.33
C GLY A 14 4.76 11.54 6.04
N TYR A 15 4.00 11.19 4.98
CA TYR A 15 4.57 10.74 3.70
C TYR A 15 5.51 11.79 3.10
N PHE A 16 5.13 13.08 3.10
CA PHE A 16 5.94 14.13 2.48
C PHE A 16 7.17 14.53 3.30
N ASP A 17 7.17 14.23 4.60
CA ASP A 17 8.30 14.49 5.51
C ASP A 17 9.30 13.31 5.54
N ALA A 18 8.89 12.15 5.02
CA ALA A 18 9.69 10.94 4.98
C ALA A 18 10.73 10.95 3.84
N ASP A 19 11.83 10.21 4.05
CA ASP A 19 12.84 10.05 3.03
C ASP A 19 12.34 9.25 1.81
N LYS A 20 13.16 9.12 0.76
CA LYS A 20 12.76 8.43 -0.47
C LYS A 20 12.45 6.94 -0.24
N GLN A 21 13.20 6.28 0.64
CA GLN A 21 13.03 4.85 0.92
C GLN A 21 11.76 4.63 1.74
N GLU A 22 11.52 5.46 2.74
CA GLU A 22 10.36 5.40 3.61
C GLU A 22 9.07 5.76 2.85
N ARG A 23 9.09 6.76 1.96
CA ARG A 23 7.98 7.04 1.04
C ARG A 23 7.62 5.83 0.19
N ARG A 24 8.63 5.14 -0.36
CA ARG A 24 8.40 3.93 -1.15
C ARG A 24 7.82 2.79 -0.32
N PHE A 25 8.30 2.63 0.91
CA PHE A 25 7.77 1.66 1.86
C PHE A 25 6.30 1.96 2.20
N LYS A 26 5.97 3.21 2.56
CA LYS A 26 4.59 3.65 2.85
C LYS A 26 3.64 3.45 1.66
N ALA A 27 4.07 3.80 0.44
CA ALA A 27 3.28 3.56 -0.77
C ALA A 27 3.04 2.06 -1.05
N THR A 28 4.03 1.22 -0.72
CA THR A 28 3.91 -0.25 -0.87
C THR A 28 2.95 -0.83 0.16
N CYS A 29 3.05 -0.41 1.42
CA CYS A 29 2.11 -0.80 2.47
C CYS A 29 0.68 -0.37 2.14
N ALA A 30 0.51 0.84 1.60
CA ALA A 30 -0.76 1.35 1.14
C ALA A 30 -1.33 0.46 0.01
N ALA A 31 -0.52 0.14 -1.00
CA ALA A 31 -0.92 -0.76 -2.08
C ALA A 31 -1.37 -2.15 -1.57
N LEU A 32 -0.65 -2.72 -0.61
CA LEU A 32 -1.00 -4.00 0.02
C LEU A 32 -2.34 -3.93 0.77
N THR A 33 -2.55 -2.87 1.54
CA THR A 33 -3.81 -2.64 2.27
C THR A 33 -4.99 -2.47 1.30
N LEU A 34 -4.80 -1.73 0.20
CA LEU A 34 -5.81 -1.62 -0.86
C LEU A 34 -6.15 -2.97 -1.47
N LEU A 35 -5.16 -3.80 -1.78
CA LEU A 35 -5.38 -5.12 -2.35
C LEU A 35 -6.09 -6.06 -1.36
N LYS A 36 -5.71 -6.02 -0.06
CA LYS A 36 -6.39 -6.77 1.00
C LYS A 36 -7.89 -6.44 1.04
N HIS A 37 -8.24 -5.14 1.02
CA HIS A 37 -9.63 -4.69 1.07
C HIS A 37 -10.40 -4.92 -0.24
N THR A 38 -9.81 -4.61 -1.38
CA THR A 38 -10.52 -4.65 -2.68
C THR A 38 -10.77 -6.06 -3.18
N ALA A 39 -9.84 -6.97 -2.94
CA ALA A 39 -9.97 -8.34 -3.41
C ALA A 39 -10.42 -9.31 -2.30
N ASN A 40 -10.73 -8.80 -1.09
CA ASN A 40 -11.15 -9.58 0.08
C ASN A 40 -10.24 -10.81 0.28
N LEU A 41 -8.93 -10.57 0.13
CA LEU A 41 -7.92 -11.61 -0.01
C LEU A 41 -7.65 -12.26 1.34
N SER A 42 -8.43 -13.28 1.67
CA SER A 42 -8.15 -14.17 2.79
C SER A 42 -7.06 -15.20 2.47
N GLU A 43 -6.70 -15.37 1.20
CA GLU A 43 -5.75 -16.39 0.76
C GLU A 43 -4.40 -15.82 0.26
N ILE A 44 -3.32 -16.41 0.78
CA ILE A 44 -1.92 -16.13 0.42
C ILE A 44 -1.65 -16.41 -1.07
N SER A 45 -2.42 -17.32 -1.68
CA SER A 45 -2.32 -17.69 -3.10
C SER A 45 -2.55 -16.50 -4.03
N THR A 46 -3.49 -15.60 -3.69
CA THR A 46 -3.80 -14.43 -4.51
C THR A 46 -2.81 -13.29 -4.30
N ILE A 47 -2.24 -13.16 -3.10
CA ILE A 47 -1.17 -12.19 -2.83
C ILE A 47 0.03 -12.50 -3.73
N ARG A 48 0.42 -13.77 -3.85
CA ARG A 48 1.50 -14.21 -4.77
C ARG A 48 1.19 -13.90 -6.24
N ALA A 49 -0.06 -14.08 -6.67
CA ALA A 49 -0.47 -13.71 -8.03
C ALA A 49 -0.38 -12.19 -8.29
N LEU A 50 -0.50 -11.38 -7.24
CA LEU A 50 -0.46 -9.92 -7.28
C LEU A 50 0.91 -9.31 -6.97
N GLU A 51 1.94 -10.11 -6.64
CA GLU A 51 3.32 -9.65 -6.38
C GLU A 51 3.87 -8.78 -7.52
N THR A 52 3.54 -9.11 -8.76
CA THR A 52 3.96 -8.33 -9.94
C THR A 52 3.16 -7.03 -10.13
N SER A 53 2.01 -6.92 -9.47
CA SER A 53 1.09 -5.78 -9.56
C SER A 53 1.24 -4.81 -8.38
N ILE A 54 1.68 -5.29 -7.21
CA ILE A 54 1.94 -4.47 -6.01
C ILE A 54 2.88 -3.28 -6.31
N PRO A 55 4.04 -3.46 -6.99
CA PRO A 55 4.91 -2.35 -7.36
C PRO A 55 4.22 -1.33 -8.28
N LYS A 56 3.38 -1.78 -9.22
CA LYS A 56 2.67 -0.88 -10.15
C LYS A 56 1.62 -0.03 -9.42
N VAL A 57 0.92 -0.62 -8.45
CA VAL A 57 -0.04 0.09 -7.60
C VAL A 57 0.69 1.08 -6.69
N ALA A 58 1.80 0.67 -6.07
CA ALA A 58 2.63 1.55 -5.25
C ALA A 58 3.15 2.75 -6.06
N ASP A 59 3.69 2.52 -7.26
CA ASP A 59 4.13 3.57 -8.18
C ASP A 59 2.97 4.51 -8.58
N GLY A 60 1.77 3.96 -8.78
CA GLY A 60 0.56 4.75 -9.05
C GLY A 60 0.18 5.68 -7.89
N ILE A 61 0.27 5.18 -6.65
CA ILE A 61 0.05 5.97 -5.43
C ILE A 61 1.09 7.07 -5.32
N GLN A 62 2.38 6.75 -5.48
CA GLN A 62 3.46 7.76 -5.44
C GLN A 62 3.24 8.84 -6.49
N LYS A 63 2.99 8.46 -7.76
CA LYS A 63 2.71 9.41 -8.84
C LYS A 63 1.49 10.28 -8.57
N THR A 64 0.47 9.76 -7.90
CA THR A 64 -0.73 10.53 -7.56
C THR A 64 -0.47 11.53 -6.44
N LEU A 65 0.31 11.13 -5.44
CA LEU A 65 0.71 11.99 -4.31
C LEU A 65 1.70 13.08 -4.74
N GLU A 66 2.62 12.77 -5.65
CA GLU A 66 3.71 13.66 -6.08
C GLU A 66 3.37 14.52 -7.31
N LYS A 67 2.17 14.37 -7.90
CA LYS A 67 1.65 15.22 -8.98
C LYS A 67 0.98 16.51 -8.48
N LYS A 68 0.90 16.72 -7.17
CA LYS A 68 0.52 17.99 -6.55
C LYS A 68 1.75 18.83 -6.30
#